data_AF-A0A6M0FZB2-F1
#
_entry.id   AF-A0A6M0FZB2-F1
#
_cell.length_a   1.000
_cell.length_b   1.000
_cell.length_c   1.000
_cell.angle_alpha   90.00
_cell.angle_beta   90.00
_cell.angle_gamma   90.00
#
_symmetry.space_group_name_H-M   'P 1'
#
loop_
_entity.id
_entity.type
_entity.pdbx_description
1 polymer ?
#
loop_
_entity_poly.entity_id
_entity_poly.type
_entity_poly.pdbx_seq_one_letter_code
_entity_poly.pdbx_strand_id
1 'polypeptide(L)'
;MSKGNKFTNPQFAGGYTEKGDVHTGQVNFNNNYASDKNLADAAKEIQQLLTELEQTYPTNTVSEREKVVQKAIQKIENDPTLQQRLVAALQAGTVETFKQIVNHPLIHIFVETVKGGTNPN
;
A
#
# COMPACT_ATOMS: atom_id res chain seq x y z
N MET A 1 -5.83 24.07 -53.85
CA MET A 1 -7.07 24.49 -53.18
C MET A 1 -7.30 23.61 -51.96
N SER A 2 -7.65 24.24 -50.84
CA SER A 2 -7.80 23.71 -49.49
C SER A 2 -8.99 22.76 -49.30
N LYS A 3 -8.90 21.91 -48.25
CA LYS A 3 -9.95 21.39 -47.31
C LYS A 3 -9.47 20.00 -46.85
N GLY A 4 -8.93 19.78 -45.65
CA GLY A 4 -9.48 20.09 -44.33
C GLY A 4 -10.26 18.86 -43.84
N ASN A 5 -9.78 18.13 -42.81
CA ASN A 5 -10.59 17.17 -42.04
C ASN A 5 -10.00 16.87 -40.65
N LYS A 6 -10.44 17.70 -39.69
CA LYS A 6 -10.98 17.39 -38.35
C LYS A 6 -10.36 16.21 -37.58
N PHE A 7 -9.53 16.56 -36.59
CA PHE A 7 -9.28 15.73 -35.41
C PHE A 7 -10.58 15.57 -34.61
N THR A 8 -11.08 14.34 -34.51
CA THR A 8 -12.22 13.99 -33.65
C THR A 8 -11.76 13.01 -32.57
N ASN A 9 -11.59 13.56 -31.35
CA ASN A 9 -11.90 13.01 -30.03
C ASN A 9 -11.59 11.51 -29.74
N PRO A 10 -10.65 11.16 -28.84
CA PRO A 10 -10.59 9.81 -28.29
C PRO A 10 -11.75 9.61 -27.29
N GLN A 11 -12.64 8.70 -27.65
CA GLN A 11 -13.69 8.16 -26.80
C GLN A 11 -13.10 7.06 -25.90
N PHE A 12 -12.87 7.38 -24.63
CA PHE A 12 -12.65 6.39 -23.59
C PHE A 12 -14.03 5.89 -23.15
N ALA A 13 -14.39 4.68 -23.56
CA ALA A 13 -15.53 3.96 -23.01
C ALA A 13 -15.13 2.49 -22.90
N GLY A 14 -15.07 1.98 -21.67
CA GLY A 14 -14.76 0.60 -21.38
C GLY A 14 -15.84 -0.36 -21.89
N GLY A 15 -15.44 -1.61 -22.10
CA GLY A 15 -16.39 -2.71 -22.32
C GLY A 15 -15.86 -3.80 -23.25
N TYR A 16 -15.25 -4.82 -22.64
CA TYR A 16 -15.21 -6.24 -23.00
C TYR A 16 -15.15 -6.64 -24.50
N THR A 17 -14.04 -7.28 -24.88
CA THR A 17 -14.00 -8.17 -26.05
C THR A 17 -13.45 -9.53 -25.65
N GLU A 18 -14.29 -10.54 -25.83
CA GLU A 18 -13.99 -11.96 -25.74
C GLU A 18 -13.03 -12.42 -26.85
N LYS A 19 -12.22 -13.43 -26.50
CA LYS A 19 -11.59 -14.45 -27.35
C LYS A 19 -10.99 -14.00 -28.69
N GLY A 20 -9.69 -13.76 -28.65
CA GLY A 20 -8.80 -13.86 -29.81
C GLY A 20 -7.38 -14.01 -29.31
N ASP A 21 -6.79 -15.17 -29.59
CA ASP A 21 -5.35 -15.43 -29.64
C ASP A 21 -4.47 -14.65 -28.65
N VAL A 22 -4.27 -15.23 -27.47
CA VAL A 22 -3.29 -14.72 -26.49
C VAL A 22 -1.87 -15.11 -26.93
N HIS A 23 -1.45 -14.66 -28.12
CA HIS A 23 -0.06 -14.35 -28.40
C HIS A 23 0.24 -12.96 -27.81
N THR A 24 -0.03 -12.77 -26.52
CA THR A 24 0.52 -11.63 -25.82
C THR A 24 1.94 -12.02 -25.47
N GLY A 25 2.88 -11.62 -26.32
CA GLY A 25 4.21 -11.27 -25.83
C GLY A 25 3.96 -10.50 -24.53
N GLN A 26 4.38 -11.09 -23.42
CA GLN A 26 4.04 -10.65 -22.08
C GLN A 26 4.64 -9.27 -21.93
N VAL A 27 3.87 -8.26 -22.34
CA VAL A 27 4.25 -6.88 -22.22
C VAL A 27 4.26 -6.67 -20.73
N ASN A 28 5.46 -6.48 -20.21
CA ASN A 28 5.79 -6.31 -18.81
C ASN A 28 5.28 -4.94 -18.33
N PHE A 29 4.02 -4.61 -18.62
CA PHE A 29 3.26 -3.58 -17.95
C PHE A 29 2.54 -4.33 -16.85
N ASN A 30 3.04 -4.26 -15.60
CA ASN A 30 2.23 -4.24 -14.37
C ASN A 30 3.00 -4.62 -13.10
N ASN A 31 4.31 -4.86 -13.13
CA ASN A 31 5.03 -4.97 -11.86
C ASN A 31 5.11 -3.65 -11.09
N ASN A 32 5.05 -2.50 -11.75
CA ASN A 32 5.05 -1.20 -11.05
C ASN A 32 3.66 -0.83 -10.50
N TYR A 33 2.60 -0.97 -11.28
CA TYR A 33 1.23 -0.63 -10.84
C TYR A 33 0.72 -1.51 -9.68
N ALA A 34 1.04 -2.80 -9.67
CA ALA A 34 0.69 -3.67 -8.54
C ALA A 34 1.50 -3.29 -7.29
N SER A 35 2.77 -2.94 -7.46
CA SER A 35 3.69 -2.55 -6.39
C SER A 35 3.31 -1.23 -5.73
N ASP A 36 3.05 -0.19 -6.54
CA ASP A 36 2.61 1.13 -6.07
C ASP A 36 1.22 1.07 -5.43
N LYS A 37 0.31 0.26 -5.98
CA LYS A 37 -1.02 0.06 -5.40
C LYS A 37 -0.93 -0.66 -4.05
N ASN A 38 -0.14 -1.73 -3.94
CA ASN A 38 0.07 -2.43 -2.68
C ASN A 38 0.71 -1.53 -1.62
N LEU A 39 1.66 -0.67 -2.02
CA LEU A 39 2.25 0.33 -1.13
C LEU A 39 1.21 1.31 -0.59
N ALA A 40 0.40 1.90 -1.46
CA ALA A 40 -0.62 2.87 -1.07
C ALA A 40 -1.78 2.25 -0.26
N ASP A 41 -2.25 1.06 -0.64
CA ASP A 41 -3.29 0.33 0.11
C ASP A 41 -2.77 -0.06 1.50
N ALA A 42 -1.60 -0.69 1.60
CA ALA A 42 -1.02 -1.05 2.89
C ALA A 42 -0.77 0.18 3.76
N ALA A 43 -0.24 1.27 3.19
CA ALA A 43 -0.03 2.51 3.92
C ALA A 43 -1.34 3.06 4.49
N LYS A 44 -2.40 3.10 3.68
CA LYS A 44 -3.72 3.55 4.11
C LYS A 44 -4.29 2.66 5.21
N GLU A 45 -4.22 1.34 5.05
CA GLU A 45 -4.74 0.40 6.05
C GLU A 45 -3.99 0.50 7.39
N ILE A 46 -2.66 0.64 7.35
CA ILE A 46 -1.85 0.82 8.57
C ILE A 46 -2.15 2.17 9.23
N GLN A 47 -2.31 3.24 8.44
CA GLN A 47 -2.71 4.55 8.97
C GLN A 47 -4.07 4.47 9.67
N GLN A 48 -5.07 3.84 9.02
CA GLN A 48 -6.41 3.66 9.59
C GLN A 48 -6.34 2.85 10.88
N LEU A 49 -5.62 1.74 10.86
CA LEU A 49 -5.44 0.86 12.01
C LEU A 49 -4.83 1.58 13.21
N LEU A 50 -3.76 2.35 13.00
CA LEU A 50 -3.13 3.14 14.06
C LEU A 50 -4.10 4.20 14.59
N THR A 51 -4.78 4.93 13.70
CA THR A 51 -5.76 5.97 14.08
C THR A 51 -6.91 5.38 14.91
N GLU A 52 -7.44 4.22 14.52
CA GLU A 52 -8.51 3.54 15.26
C GLU A 52 -8.06 3.10 16.65
N LEU A 53 -6.81 2.65 16.77
CA LEU A 53 -6.26 2.25 18.07
C LEU A 53 -6.01 3.46 18.97
N GLU A 54 -5.60 4.62 18.43
CA GLU A 54 -5.44 5.86 19.21
C GLU A 54 -6.75 6.37 19.81
N GLN A 55 -7.91 6.03 19.25
CA GLN A 55 -9.21 6.37 19.84
C GLN A 55 -9.52 5.58 21.12
N THR A 56 -8.90 4.41 21.28
CA THR A 56 -9.20 3.45 22.37
C THR A 56 -8.06 3.28 23.35
N TYR A 57 -6.84 3.63 22.95
CA TYR A 57 -5.64 3.53 23.75
C TYR A 57 -4.96 4.91 23.80
N PRO A 58 -4.60 5.41 25.01
CA PRO A 58 -3.86 6.65 25.14
C PRO A 58 -2.50 6.57 24.45
N THR A 59 -1.94 7.72 24.08
CA THR A 59 -0.62 7.85 23.42
C THR A 59 0.26 8.93 24.06
N ASN A 60 0.00 9.28 25.31
CA ASN A 60 0.66 10.38 26.02
C ASN A 60 2.11 10.05 26.41
N THR A 61 2.39 8.77 26.72
CA THR A 61 3.72 8.29 27.11
C THR A 61 4.35 7.41 26.02
N VAL A 62 5.65 7.15 26.13
CA VAL A 62 6.36 6.23 25.22
C VAL A 62 5.75 4.83 25.29
N SER A 63 5.56 4.29 26.50
CA SER A 63 5.04 2.93 26.70
C SER A 63 3.60 2.76 26.17
N GLU A 64 2.78 3.80 26.29
CA GLU A 64 1.44 3.83 25.72
C GLU A 64 1.44 3.80 24.18
N ARG A 65 2.34 4.56 23.56
CA ARG A 65 2.55 4.54 22.10
C ARG A 65 3.03 3.20 21.59
N GLU A 66 3.97 2.58 22.30
CA GLU A 66 4.43 1.21 21.98
C GLU A 66 3.28 0.21 22.09
N LYS A 67 2.41 0.33 23.10
CA LYS A 67 1.24 -0.54 23.25
C LYS A 67 0.28 -0.42 22.06
N VAL A 68 0.04 0.79 21.55
CA VAL A 68 -0.75 1.00 20.32
C VAL A 68 -0.12 0.30 19.13
N VAL A 69 1.19 0.47 18.94
CA VAL A 69 1.94 -0.18 17.85
C VAL A 69 1.88 -1.70 17.96
N GLN A 70 2.09 -2.26 19.15
CA GLN A 70 2.00 -3.71 19.39
C GLN A 70 0.60 -4.24 19.07
N LYS A 71 -0.46 -3.48 19.40
CA LYS A 71 -1.83 -3.84 19.04
C LYS A 71 -2.08 -3.77 17.54
N ALA A 72 -1.48 -2.80 16.84
CA ALA A 72 -1.54 -2.73 15.38
C ALA A 72 -0.87 -3.97 14.77
N ILE A 73 0.33 -4.32 15.21
CA ILE A 73 1.05 -5.52 14.75
C ILE A 73 0.22 -6.78 15.00
N GLN A 74 -0.32 -6.96 16.21
CA GLN A 74 -1.21 -8.09 16.49
C GLN A 74 -2.40 -8.16 15.53
N LYS A 75 -3.04 -7.02 15.23
CA LYS A 75 -4.17 -7.00 14.29
C LYS A 75 -3.74 -7.36 12.87
N ILE A 76 -2.55 -6.95 12.44
CA ILE A 76 -1.98 -7.32 11.13
C ILE A 76 -1.64 -8.80 11.10
N GLU A 77 -1.05 -9.37 12.16
CA GLU A 77 -0.75 -10.79 12.25
C GLU A 77 -2.00 -11.67 12.25
N ASN A 78 -3.12 -11.16 12.77
CA ASN A 78 -4.42 -11.83 12.72
C ASN A 78 -5.16 -11.61 11.38
N ASP A 79 -4.68 -10.72 10.50
CA ASP A 79 -5.23 -10.47 9.17
C ASP A 79 -4.21 -10.86 8.09
N PRO A 80 -4.29 -12.09 7.55
CA PRO A 80 -3.33 -12.57 6.56
C PRO A 80 -3.32 -11.74 5.28
N THR A 81 -4.42 -11.06 4.95
CA THR A 81 -4.48 -10.18 3.78
C THR A 81 -3.66 -8.92 4.01
N LEU A 82 -3.86 -8.27 5.16
CA LEU A 82 -3.11 -7.07 5.53
C LEU A 82 -1.62 -7.39 5.74
N GLN A 83 -1.30 -8.55 6.32
CA GLN A 83 0.07 -9.03 6.44
C GLN A 83 0.75 -9.17 5.07
N GLN A 84 0.10 -9.83 4.11
CA GLN A 84 0.63 -9.99 2.76
C GLN A 84 0.81 -8.65 2.04
N ARG A 85 -0.14 -7.73 2.19
CA ARG A 85 -0.06 -6.38 1.62
C ARG A 85 1.08 -5.58 2.23
N LEU A 86 1.27 -5.65 3.55
CA LEU A 86 2.38 -5.01 4.23
C LEU A 86 3.72 -5.55 3.73
N VAL A 87 3.87 -6.86 3.61
CA VAL A 87 5.09 -7.48 3.05
C VAL A 87 5.29 -7.04 1.61
N ALA A 88 4.26 -7.09 0.77
CA ALA A 88 4.34 -6.66 -0.62
C ALA A 88 4.71 -5.18 -0.74
N ALA A 89 4.14 -4.31 0.09
CA ALA A 89 4.44 -2.88 0.15
C ALA A 89 5.90 -2.60 0.56
N LEU A 90 6.41 -3.32 1.56
CA LEU A 90 7.79 -3.21 2.02
C LEU A 90 8.81 -3.81 1.04
N GLN A 91 8.40 -4.75 0.19
CA GLN A 91 9.22 -5.29 -0.90
C GLN A 91 9.20 -4.40 -2.15
N ALA A 92 8.03 -3.81 -2.45
CA ALA A 92 7.79 -2.93 -3.59
C ALA A 92 8.42 -1.54 -3.42
N GLY A 93 8.33 -0.98 -2.21
CA GLY A 93 8.78 0.37 -1.89
C GLY A 93 9.87 0.36 -0.83
N THR A 94 10.66 1.44 -0.78
CA THR A 94 11.53 1.63 0.38
C THR A 94 10.68 1.93 1.59
N VAL A 95 11.16 1.50 2.76
CA VAL A 95 10.53 1.81 4.04
C VAL A 95 10.38 3.33 4.24
N GLU A 96 11.28 4.13 3.68
CA GLU A 96 11.20 5.58 3.77
C GLU A 96 10.00 6.13 2.99
N THR A 97 9.76 5.64 1.77
CA THR A 97 8.55 5.98 1.01
C THR A 97 7.29 5.53 1.74
N PHE A 98 7.30 4.34 2.34
CA PHE A 98 6.18 3.86 3.17
C PHE A 98 5.89 4.82 4.34
N LYS A 99 6.92 5.26 5.08
CA LYS A 99 6.77 6.26 6.16
C LYS A 99 6.24 7.60 5.65
N GLN A 100 6.67 8.04 4.48
CA GLN A 100 6.22 9.32 3.91
C GLN A 100 4.75 9.29 3.50
N ILE A 101 4.26 8.15 2.99
CA ILE A 101 2.85 7.98 2.63
C ILE A 101 2.00 7.84 3.90
N VAL A 102 2.48 7.10 4.91
CA VAL A 102 1.81 6.95 6.20
C VAL A 102 2.12 8.14 7.10
N ASN A 103 1.37 9.22 6.93
CA ASN A 103 1.50 10.43 7.73
C ASN A 103 0.92 10.25 9.15
N HIS A 104 1.62 9.50 10.00
CA HIS A 104 1.16 9.15 11.36
C HIS A 104 2.30 9.27 12.38
N PRO A 105 2.10 9.89 13.57
CA PRO A 105 3.17 10.08 14.56
C PRO A 105 3.80 8.76 15.05
N LEU A 106 3.01 7.69 15.08
CA LEU A 106 3.46 6.35 15.48
C LEU A 106 4.16 5.54 14.37
N ILE A 107 4.22 6.04 13.13
CA ILE A 107 4.76 5.24 12.01
C ILE A 107 6.22 4.90 12.19
N HIS A 108 6.99 5.79 12.82
CA HIS A 108 8.41 5.56 13.11
C HIS A 108 8.57 4.33 14.00
N ILE A 109 7.86 4.32 15.14
CA ILE A 109 7.86 3.23 16.12
C ILE A 109 7.32 1.94 15.49
N PHE A 110 6.25 2.02 14.71
CA PHE A 110 5.68 0.87 14.00
C PHE A 110 6.70 0.19 13.09
N VAL A 111 7.32 0.96 12.20
CA VAL A 111 8.30 0.44 11.26
C VAL A 111 9.55 -0.07 11.98
N GLU A 112 10.02 0.62 13.02
CA GLU A 112 11.15 0.18 13.83
C GLU A 112 10.85 -1.14 14.54
N THR A 113 9.61 -1.33 15.01
CA THR A 113 9.18 -2.58 15.64
C THR A 113 9.07 -3.71 14.61
N VAL A 114 8.48 -3.46 13.43
CA VAL A 114 8.39 -4.47 12.35
C VAL A 114 9.78 -4.85 11.84
N LYS A 115 10.70 -3.89 11.70
CA LYS A 115 12.10 -4.16 11.31
C LYS A 115 12.90 -4.83 12.41
N GLY A 116 12.81 -4.33 13.64
CA GLY A 116 13.54 -4.85 14.81
C GLY A 116 13.07 -6.25 15.22
N GLY A 117 11.79 -6.56 15.01
CA GLY A 117 11.20 -7.89 15.20
C GLY A 117 11.67 -8.93 14.16
N THR A 118 12.28 -8.51 13.05
CA THR A 118 12.93 -9.41 12.08
C THR A 118 14.40 -9.70 12.38
N ASN A 119 14.91 -9.37 13.58
CA ASN A 119 16.25 -9.77 13.98
C ASN A 119 16.31 -11.31 14.18
N PRO A 120 17.00 -12.06 13.31
CA PRO A 120 17.23 -13.47 13.55
C PRO A 120 18.21 -13.59 14.72
N ASN A 121 17.79 -14.30 15.77
CA ASN A 121 18.72 -14.90 16.71
C ASN A 121 19.13 -16.27 16.14
#